data_AF-A0A1W9UZ49-F1
#
_entry.id   AF-A0A1W9UZ49-F1
#
_cell.length_a   1.000
_cell.length_b   1.000
_cell.length_c   1.000
_cell.angle_alpha   90.00
_cell.angle_beta   90.00
_cell.angle_gamma   90.00
#
_symmetry.space_group_name_H-M   'P 1'
#
loop_
_entity.id
_entity.type
_entity.pdbx_description
1 polymer ?
#
loop_
_entity_poly.entity_id
_entity_poly.type
_entity_poly.pdbx_seq_one_letter_code
_entity_poly.pdbx_strand_id
1 'polypeptide(L)'
;MTLQIAFTLTILAVAIALFISERLPPDVVSLLVMLVLVLSGLLAPEEAFDSFANPVVITIGSIFVVSAALFQTGVATKLGRGIVRLAGDSEPRLIAALMISAALLSGMMNNVAVTAVLMPAVIGIGLSTKRASSRLLLPMAYAAILGGTLSLIGTPPNLIVSQALVAGGIAPFGLLDITPVGLLSVLAGTLFISMSLPILRLSVRPWPKVN
;
A
#
# COMPACT_ATOMS: atom_id res chain seq x y z
N MET A 1 -38.70 -9.44 2.48
CA MET A 1 -37.76 -8.34 2.78
C MET A 1 -36.92 -8.60 4.02
N THR A 2 -37.46 -8.89 5.20
CA THR A 2 -36.65 -9.16 6.43
C THR A 2 -35.75 -10.40 6.33
N LEU A 3 -36.22 -11.50 5.74
CA LEU A 3 -35.43 -12.72 5.58
C LEU A 3 -34.25 -12.54 4.60
N GLN A 4 -34.47 -11.81 3.50
CA GLN A 4 -33.42 -11.46 2.54
C GLN A 4 -32.35 -10.59 3.21
N ILE A 5 -32.77 -9.58 3.98
CA ILE A 5 -31.85 -8.73 4.75
C ILE A 5 -31.03 -9.57 5.75
N ALA A 6 -31.68 -10.44 6.54
CA ALA A 6 -31.00 -11.31 7.50
C ALA A 6 -30.00 -12.26 6.80
N PHE A 7 -30.36 -12.77 5.63
CA PHE A 7 -29.50 -13.64 4.85
C PHE A 7 -28.29 -12.88 4.28
N THR A 8 -28.48 -11.71 3.67
CA THR A 8 -27.40 -10.84 3.19
C THR A 8 -26.47 -10.41 4.33
N LEU A 9 -27.01 -10.06 5.50
CA LEU A 9 -26.21 -9.72 6.68
C LEU A 9 -25.39 -10.91 7.20
N THR A 10 -25.94 -12.13 7.10
CA THR A 10 -25.22 -13.35 7.45
C THR A 10 -24.05 -13.58 6.48
N ILE A 11 -24.28 -13.42 5.17
CA ILE A 11 -23.22 -13.49 4.15
C ILE A 11 -22.13 -12.46 4.45
N LEU A 12 -22.51 -11.22 4.76
CA LEU A 12 -21.56 -10.17 5.12
C LEU A 12 -20.76 -10.51 6.38
N ALA A 13 -21.40 -10.99 7.44
CA ALA A 13 -20.72 -11.38 8.68
C ALA A 13 -19.72 -12.53 8.45
N VAL A 14 -20.10 -13.52 7.64
CA VAL A 14 -19.21 -14.62 7.24
C VAL A 14 -18.04 -14.11 6.40
N ALA A 15 -18.28 -13.21 5.43
CA ALA A 15 -17.23 -12.61 4.61
C ALA A 15 -16.22 -11.85 5.48
N ILE A 16 -16.69 -11.04 6.43
CA ILE A 16 -15.83 -10.32 7.39
C ILE A 16 -15.01 -11.31 8.22
N ALA A 17 -15.64 -12.36 8.75
CA ALA A 17 -14.92 -13.38 9.51
C ALA A 17 -13.84 -14.08 8.67
N LEU A 18 -14.14 -14.38 7.41
CA LEU A 18 -13.18 -14.98 6.47
C LEU A 18 -12.02 -14.02 6.16
N PHE A 19 -12.29 -12.73 5.90
CA PHE A 19 -11.25 -11.73 5.68
C PHE A 19 -10.33 -11.58 6.89
N ILE A 20 -10.88 -11.53 8.11
CA ILE A 20 -10.09 -11.45 9.35
C ILE A 20 -9.30 -12.74 9.59
N SER A 21 -9.86 -13.90 9.23
CA SER A 21 -9.19 -15.18 9.44
C SER A 21 -7.98 -15.40 8.54
N GLU A 22 -7.89 -14.67 7.42
CA GLU A 22 -6.86 -14.79 6.36
C GLU A 22 -6.61 -16.23 5.87
N ARG A 23 -7.53 -17.17 6.14
CA ARG A 23 -7.40 -18.58 5.75
C ARG A 23 -7.57 -18.79 4.25
N LEU A 24 -8.31 -17.89 3.61
CA LEU A 24 -8.52 -17.86 2.17
C LEU A 24 -8.03 -16.52 1.63
N PRO A 25 -7.43 -16.49 0.43
CA PRO A 25 -7.10 -15.25 -0.25
C PRO A 25 -8.33 -14.33 -0.40
N PRO A 26 -8.20 -13.01 -0.20
CA PRO A 26 -9.34 -12.08 -0.26
C PRO A 26 -10.12 -12.11 -1.59
N ASP A 27 -9.43 -12.39 -2.70
CA ASP A 27 -10.01 -12.60 -4.02
C ASP A 27 -10.91 -13.84 -4.06
N VAL A 28 -10.48 -14.95 -3.45
CA VAL A 28 -11.28 -16.18 -3.33
C VAL A 28 -12.53 -15.92 -2.48
N VAL A 29 -12.38 -15.25 -1.34
CA VAL A 29 -13.52 -14.87 -0.47
C VAL A 29 -14.51 -14.01 -1.24
N SER A 30 -14.04 -13.02 -1.99
CA SER A 30 -14.90 -12.11 -2.78
C SER A 30 -15.67 -12.86 -3.87
N LEU A 31 -15.03 -13.80 -4.56
CA LEU A 31 -15.68 -14.63 -5.58
C LEU A 31 -16.73 -15.58 -4.97
N LEU A 32 -16.45 -16.16 -3.79
CA LEU A 32 -17.41 -17.00 -3.07
C LEU A 32 -18.64 -16.20 -2.63
N VAL A 33 -18.46 -14.98 -2.12
CA VAL A 33 -19.57 -14.09 -1.76
C VAL A 33 -20.43 -13.78 -2.99
N MET A 34 -19.79 -13.39 -4.10
CA MET A 34 -20.50 -13.15 -5.37
C MET A 34 -21.28 -14.40 -5.82
N LEU A 35 -20.66 -15.58 -5.80
CA LEU A 35 -21.29 -16.83 -6.19
C LEU A 35 -22.52 -17.14 -5.32
N VAL A 36 -22.42 -16.98 -4.00
CA VAL A 36 -23.54 -17.22 -3.08
C VAL A 36 -24.68 -16.23 -3.32
N LEU A 37 -24.37 -14.95 -3.59
CA LEU A 37 -25.39 -13.93 -3.90
C LEU A 37 -26.15 -14.24 -5.20
N VAL A 38 -25.44 -14.68 -6.25
CA VAL A 38 -26.06 -15.05 -7.53
C VAL A 38 -26.87 -16.34 -7.40
N LEU A 39 -26.31 -17.39 -6.79
CA LEU A 39 -27.00 -18.68 -6.62
C LEU A 39 -28.24 -18.59 -5.71
N SER A 40 -28.23 -17.68 -4.74
CA SER A 40 -29.39 -17.42 -3.89
C SER A 40 -30.47 -16.56 -4.54
N GLY A 41 -30.23 -16.04 -5.76
CA GLY A 41 -31.15 -15.14 -6.47
C GLY A 41 -31.28 -13.77 -5.82
N LEU A 42 -30.37 -13.39 -4.93
CA LEU A 42 -30.30 -12.05 -4.33
C LEU A 42 -29.70 -11.02 -5.30
N LEU A 43 -28.91 -11.48 -6.26
CA LEU A 43 -28.22 -10.65 -7.25
C LEU A 43 -28.41 -11.28 -8.64
N ALA A 44 -28.78 -10.50 -9.63
CA ALA A 44 -28.84 -11.00 -11.00
C ALA A 44 -27.42 -11.27 -11.53
N PRO A 45 -27.20 -12.29 -12.40
CA PRO A 45 -25.88 -12.56 -12.97
C PRO A 45 -25.28 -11.32 -13.65
N GLU A 46 -26.09 -10.53 -14.34
CA GLU A 46 -25.65 -9.30 -15.03
C GLU A 46 -25.11 -8.27 -14.03
N GLU A 47 -25.81 -8.04 -12.92
CA GLU A 47 -25.41 -7.11 -11.85
C GLU A 47 -24.10 -7.54 -11.18
N ALA A 48 -23.83 -8.85 -11.10
CA ALA A 48 -22.56 -9.37 -10.60
C ALA A 48 -21.38 -9.00 -11.51
N PHE A 49 -21.59 -9.02 -12.83
CA PHE A 49 -20.56 -8.67 -13.82
C PHE A 49 -20.37 -7.15 -13.97
N ASP A 50 -21.40 -6.35 -13.74
CA ASP A 50 -21.30 -4.88 -13.80
C ASP A 50 -20.21 -4.31 -12.89
N SER A 51 -19.99 -4.95 -11.73
CA SER A 51 -18.93 -4.56 -10.79
C SER A 51 -17.52 -4.69 -11.38
N PHE A 52 -17.29 -5.60 -12.33
CA PHE A 52 -15.99 -5.75 -13.01
C PHE A 52 -15.74 -4.67 -14.07
N ALA A 53 -16.80 -4.10 -14.65
CA ALA A 53 -16.72 -3.00 -15.61
C ALA A 53 -16.55 -1.62 -14.93
N ASN A 54 -16.41 -1.59 -13.60
CA ASN A 54 -16.25 -0.35 -12.86
C ASN A 54 -14.98 0.42 -13.30
N PRO A 55 -15.08 1.72 -13.62
CA PRO A 55 -13.93 2.55 -13.98
C PRO A 55 -12.77 2.49 -12.98
N VAL A 56 -13.04 2.29 -11.68
CA VAL A 56 -12.02 2.07 -10.62
C VAL A 56 -11.17 0.86 -10.94
N VAL A 57 -11.79 -0.27 -11.27
CA VAL A 57 -11.10 -1.55 -11.52
C VAL A 57 -10.15 -1.39 -12.71
N ILE A 58 -10.64 -0.77 -13.79
CA ILE A 58 -9.84 -0.46 -14.99
C ILE A 58 -8.68 0.49 -14.64
N THR A 59 -8.94 1.52 -13.83
CA THR A 59 -7.92 2.49 -13.40
C THR A 59 -6.83 1.83 -12.56
N ILE A 60 -7.22 1.01 -11.58
CA ILE A 60 -6.28 0.24 -10.75
C ILE A 60 -5.42 -0.67 -11.63
N GLY A 61 -6.03 -1.43 -12.55
CA GLY A 61 -5.30 -2.30 -13.49
C GLY A 61 -4.30 -1.52 -14.34
N SER A 62 -4.70 -0.35 -14.84
CA SER A 62 -3.83 0.54 -15.63
C SER A 62 -2.65 1.07 -14.82
N ILE A 63 -2.88 1.46 -13.55
CA ILE A 63 -1.82 1.93 -12.64
C ILE A 63 -0.83 0.80 -12.34
N PHE A 64 -1.27 -0.45 -12.19
CA PHE A 64 -0.36 -1.58 -12.03
C PHE A 64 0.54 -1.78 -13.26
N VAL A 65 -0.01 -1.63 -14.48
CA VAL A 65 0.78 -1.69 -15.72
C VAL A 65 1.81 -0.56 -15.79
N VAL A 66 1.40 0.68 -15.52
CA VAL A 66 2.31 1.85 -15.50
C VAL A 66 3.39 1.68 -14.43
N SER A 67 3.02 1.22 -13.23
CA SER A 67 3.96 0.93 -12.15
C SER A 67 4.97 -0.15 -12.55
N ALA A 68 4.54 -1.20 -13.24
CA ALA A 68 5.42 -2.23 -13.75
C ALA A 68 6.37 -1.71 -14.86
N ALA A 69 5.93 -0.77 -15.69
CA ALA A 69 6.79 -0.13 -16.69
C ALA A 69 7.86 0.76 -16.02
N LEU A 70 7.48 1.55 -15.01
CA LEU A 70 8.43 2.34 -14.21
C LEU A 70 9.45 1.46 -13.48
N PHE A 71 9.03 0.27 -13.06
CA PHE A 71 9.90 -0.76 -12.49
C PHE A 71 10.91 -1.27 -13.53
N GLN A 72 10.43 -1.76 -14.68
CA GLN A 72 11.27 -2.37 -15.72
C GLN A 72 12.26 -1.39 -16.37
N THR A 73 11.89 -0.12 -16.49
CA THR A 73 12.77 0.94 -17.02
C THR A 73 13.90 1.34 -16.05
N GLY A 74 13.87 0.84 -14.81
CA GLY A 74 14.89 1.13 -13.79
C GLY A 74 14.85 2.56 -13.26
N VAL A 75 13.83 3.35 -13.59
CA VAL A 75 13.63 4.72 -13.08
C VAL A 75 13.56 4.70 -11.55
N ALA A 76 12.77 3.79 -11.00
CA ALA A 76 12.64 3.62 -9.55
C ALA A 76 13.99 3.22 -8.90
N THR A 77 14.81 2.41 -9.58
CA THR A 77 16.14 2.02 -9.10
C THR A 77 17.14 3.19 -9.14
N LYS A 78 17.11 4.00 -10.21
CA LYS A 78 17.96 5.20 -10.35
C LYS A 78 17.63 6.24 -9.27
N LEU A 79 16.34 6.48 -9.05
CA LEU A 79 15.86 7.34 -7.96
C LEU A 79 16.34 6.80 -6.60
N GLY A 80 16.11 5.51 -6.32
CA GLY A 80 16.56 4.79 -5.12
C GLY A 80 18.05 4.94 -4.79
N ARG A 81 18.93 4.82 -5.80
CA ARG A 81 20.40 4.93 -5.63
C ARG A 81 20.88 6.35 -5.35
N GLY A 82 20.19 7.38 -5.85
CA GLY A 82 20.55 8.78 -5.62
C GLY A 82 20.46 9.19 -4.14
N ILE A 83 19.58 8.54 -3.39
CA ILE A 83 19.21 8.89 -2.02
C ILE A 83 20.25 8.43 -1.00
N VAL A 84 20.87 7.28 -1.24
CA VAL A 84 21.94 6.73 -0.39
C VAL A 84 23.12 7.69 -0.30
N ARG A 85 23.39 8.45 -1.37
CA ARG A 85 24.48 9.42 -1.42
C ARG A 85 24.23 10.67 -0.55
N LEU A 86 22.97 11.01 -0.24
CA LEU A 86 22.63 12.17 0.58
C LEU A 86 22.68 11.90 2.10
N ALA A 87 22.72 10.64 2.54
CA ALA A 87 22.49 10.27 3.93
C ALA A 87 23.66 10.55 4.90
N GLY A 88 24.91 10.54 4.43
CA GLY A 88 26.09 10.67 5.28
C GLY A 88 26.16 9.59 6.38
N ASP A 89 26.80 9.90 7.52
CA ASP A 89 27.07 8.92 8.60
C ASP A 89 25.97 8.81 9.68
N SER A 90 25.00 9.72 9.68
CA SER A 90 23.97 9.84 10.73
C SER A 90 22.80 8.87 10.51
N GLU A 91 22.52 8.00 11.49
CA GLU A 91 21.40 7.02 11.43
C GLU A 91 20.04 7.67 11.17
N PRO A 92 19.62 8.70 11.93
CA PRO A 92 18.30 9.30 11.74
C PRO A 92 18.21 10.02 10.39
N ARG A 93 19.33 10.59 9.91
CA ARG A 93 19.37 11.24 8.59
C ARG A 93 19.24 10.22 7.46
N LEU A 94 19.90 9.07 7.57
CA LEU A 94 19.75 7.95 6.64
C LEU A 94 18.30 7.45 6.61
N ILE A 95 17.69 7.24 7.78
CA ILE A 95 16.30 6.81 7.87
C ILE A 95 15.36 7.85 7.27
N ALA A 96 15.51 9.12 7.60
CA ALA A 96 14.66 10.19 7.07
C ALA A 96 14.79 10.30 5.54
N ALA A 97 16.01 10.28 5.00
CA ALA A 97 16.24 10.31 3.55
C ALA A 97 15.61 9.09 2.86
N LEU A 98 15.76 7.90 3.43
CA LEU A 98 15.15 6.66 2.93
C LEU A 98 13.62 6.75 2.95
N MET A 99 13.04 7.23 4.05
CA MET A 99 11.60 7.34 4.21
C MET A 99 10.98 8.35 3.25
N ILE A 100 11.51 9.57 3.18
CA ILE A 100 11.00 10.60 2.26
C ILE A 100 11.00 10.07 0.83
N SER A 101 12.05 9.35 0.47
CA SER A 101 12.19 8.83 -0.88
C SER A 101 11.28 7.67 -1.21
N ALA A 102 11.14 6.71 -0.28
CA ALA A 102 10.18 5.62 -0.42
C ALA A 102 8.76 6.16 -0.48
N ALA A 103 8.45 7.20 0.30
CA ALA A 103 7.15 7.85 0.27
C ALA A 103 6.87 8.52 -1.08
N LEU A 104 7.81 9.32 -1.59
CA LEU A 104 7.66 9.99 -2.90
C LEU A 104 7.48 8.97 -4.04
N LEU A 105 8.30 7.92 -4.06
CA LEU A 105 8.17 6.85 -5.05
C LEU A 105 6.80 6.15 -4.92
N SER A 106 6.33 5.92 -3.69
CA SER A 106 5.04 5.26 -3.44
C SER A 106 3.84 6.17 -3.65
N GLY A 107 4.03 7.49 -3.75
CA GLY A 107 3.00 8.40 -4.24
C GLY A 107 2.83 8.32 -5.76
N MET A 108 3.86 7.89 -6.49
CA MET A 108 3.81 7.76 -7.96
C MET A 108 3.51 6.34 -8.43
N MET A 109 3.72 5.35 -7.56
CA MET A 109 3.57 3.92 -7.81
C MET A 109 2.68 3.32 -6.72
N ASN A 110 2.52 2.00 -6.68
CA ASN A 110 1.98 1.33 -5.50
C ASN A 110 3.09 0.99 -4.48
N ASN A 111 2.68 0.81 -3.22
CA ASN A 111 3.55 0.44 -2.11
C ASN A 111 4.35 -0.86 -2.36
N VAL A 112 3.75 -1.89 -2.96
CA VAL A 112 4.39 -3.19 -3.22
C VAL A 112 5.59 -3.05 -4.17
N ALA A 113 5.41 -2.33 -5.27
CA ALA A 113 6.43 -2.13 -6.30
C ALA A 113 7.62 -1.34 -5.72
N VAL A 114 7.35 -0.30 -4.94
CA VAL A 114 8.40 0.50 -4.30
C VAL A 114 9.18 -0.31 -3.29
N THR A 115 8.50 -1.09 -2.46
CA THR A 115 9.16 -2.00 -1.52
C THR A 115 10.06 -3.00 -2.24
N ALA A 116 9.58 -3.60 -3.34
CA ALA A 116 10.38 -4.55 -4.13
C ALA A 116 11.64 -3.90 -4.75
N VAL A 117 11.55 -2.66 -5.23
CA VAL A 117 12.70 -1.92 -5.81
C VAL A 117 13.72 -1.55 -4.75
N LEU A 118 13.25 -1.04 -3.62
CA LEU A 118 14.12 -0.47 -2.59
C LEU A 118 14.72 -1.55 -1.69
N MET A 119 14.05 -2.69 -1.51
CA MET A 119 14.51 -3.74 -0.61
C MET A 119 15.96 -4.21 -0.88
N PRO A 120 16.38 -4.53 -2.12
CA PRO A 120 17.77 -4.92 -2.39
C PRO A 120 18.76 -3.80 -2.03
N ALA A 121 18.43 -2.55 -2.35
CA ALA A 121 19.27 -1.40 -2.04
C ALA A 121 19.39 -1.20 -0.52
N VAL A 122 18.27 -1.28 0.20
CA VAL A 122 18.21 -1.14 1.67
C VAL A 122 18.99 -2.26 2.37
N ILE A 123 18.89 -3.49 1.88
CA ILE A 123 19.69 -4.62 2.40
C ILE A 123 21.18 -4.34 2.19
N GLY A 124 21.58 -3.90 0.98
CA GLY A 124 22.96 -3.54 0.67
C GLY A 124 23.52 -2.44 1.58
N ILE A 125 22.71 -1.41 1.89
CA ILE A 125 23.09 -0.34 2.84
C ILE A 125 23.26 -0.90 4.26
N GLY A 126 22.35 -1.78 4.71
CA GLY A 126 22.47 -2.42 6.02
C GLY A 126 23.79 -3.19 6.15
N LEU A 127 24.13 -3.97 5.13
CA LEU A 127 25.38 -4.74 5.09
C LEU A 127 26.63 -3.84 5.06
N SER A 128 26.66 -2.80 4.22
CA SER A 128 27.82 -1.90 4.11
C SER A 128 28.03 -1.03 5.35
N THR A 129 26.95 -0.66 6.04
CA THR A 129 26.99 0.13 7.28
C THR A 129 27.10 -0.71 8.55
N LYS A 130 27.20 -2.05 8.43
CA LYS A 130 27.22 -3.03 9.54
C LYS A 130 26.00 -2.90 10.47
N ARG A 131 24.83 -2.62 9.92
CA ARG A 131 23.56 -2.48 10.64
C ARG A 131 22.60 -3.59 10.24
N ALA A 132 21.75 -4.03 11.17
CA ALA A 132 20.70 -4.98 10.85
C ALA A 132 19.74 -4.37 9.80
N SER A 133 19.58 -5.02 8.66
CA SER A 133 18.76 -4.53 7.54
C SER A 133 17.31 -4.29 7.95
N SER A 134 16.78 -5.07 8.91
CA SER A 134 15.45 -4.86 9.49
C SER A 134 15.22 -3.45 10.03
N ARG A 135 16.28 -2.79 10.54
CA ARG A 135 16.21 -1.42 11.07
C ARG A 135 16.05 -0.36 9.98
N LEU A 136 16.33 -0.70 8.73
CA LEU A 136 16.13 0.17 7.58
C LEU A 136 14.89 -0.25 6.77
N LEU A 137 14.62 -1.56 6.70
CA LEU A 137 13.46 -2.13 6.02
C LEU A 137 12.14 -1.71 6.69
N LEU A 138 12.07 -1.69 8.03
CA LEU A 138 10.86 -1.29 8.73
C LEU A 138 10.48 0.19 8.46
N PRO A 139 11.37 1.19 8.62
CA PRO A 139 11.10 2.56 8.21
C PRO A 139 10.69 2.69 6.73
N MET A 140 11.36 1.97 5.83
CA MET A 140 11.03 2.00 4.40
C MET A 140 9.63 1.46 4.13
N ALA A 141 9.22 0.38 4.79
CA ALA A 141 7.87 -0.18 4.65
C ALA A 141 6.79 0.80 5.13
N TYR A 142 6.98 1.42 6.30
CA TYR A 142 6.07 2.47 6.78
C TYR A 142 6.00 3.65 5.82
N ALA A 143 7.15 4.10 5.32
CA ALA A 143 7.20 5.18 4.35
C ALA A 143 6.50 4.85 3.03
N ALA A 144 6.61 3.61 2.53
CA ALA A 144 5.87 3.18 1.36
C ALA A 144 4.35 3.24 1.60
N ILE A 145 3.88 2.76 2.75
CA ILE A 145 2.45 2.83 3.11
C ILE A 145 1.97 4.28 3.21
N LEU A 146 2.71 5.13 3.94
CA LEU A 146 2.37 6.55 4.10
C LEU A 146 2.48 7.31 2.78
N GLY A 147 3.44 6.98 1.92
CA GLY A 147 3.59 7.59 0.60
C GLY A 147 2.41 7.35 -0.33
N GLY A 148 1.71 6.22 -0.15
CA GLY A 148 0.49 5.91 -0.89
C GLY A 148 -0.67 6.91 -0.67
N THR A 149 -0.58 7.79 0.34
CA THR A 149 -1.55 8.86 0.57
C THR A 149 -1.14 10.20 -0.05
N LEU A 150 0.01 10.27 -0.73
CA LEU A 150 0.46 11.48 -1.43
C LEU A 150 -0.27 11.72 -2.76
N SER A 151 -0.94 10.70 -3.33
CA SER A 151 -1.69 10.85 -4.57
C SER A 151 -2.93 9.96 -4.60
N LEU A 152 -3.85 10.30 -5.50
CA LEU A 152 -5.03 9.48 -5.77
C LEU A 152 -4.66 8.05 -6.24
N ILE A 153 -3.57 7.90 -6.98
CA ILE A 153 -3.14 6.62 -7.58
C ILE A 153 -2.25 5.79 -6.66
N GLY A 154 -1.82 6.33 -5.52
CA GLY A 154 -0.87 5.67 -4.61
C GLY A 154 -1.45 4.41 -3.95
N THR A 155 -2.77 4.37 -3.69
CA THR A 155 -3.44 3.19 -3.13
C THR A 155 -4.86 2.99 -3.65
N PRO A 156 -5.36 1.74 -3.75
CA PRO A 156 -6.73 1.46 -4.14
C PRO A 156 -7.83 2.16 -3.31
N PRO A 157 -7.72 2.27 -1.96
CA PRO A 157 -8.73 2.97 -1.16
C PRO A 157 -8.99 4.42 -1.60
N ASN A 158 -7.97 5.16 -2.04
CA ASN A 158 -8.13 6.54 -2.50
C ASN A 158 -9.05 6.63 -3.73
N LEU A 159 -8.89 5.71 -4.69
CA LEU A 159 -9.74 5.60 -5.88
C LEU A 159 -11.17 5.20 -5.52
N ILE A 160 -11.33 4.26 -4.60
CA ILE A 160 -12.64 3.80 -4.12
C ILE A 160 -13.40 4.97 -3.48
N VAL A 161 -12.75 5.75 -2.60
CA VAL A 161 -13.37 6.93 -1.98
C VAL A 161 -13.71 7.98 -3.04
N SER A 162 -12.80 8.28 -3.97
CA SER A 162 -13.07 9.26 -5.05
C SER A 162 -14.30 8.86 -5.88
N GLN A 163 -14.52 7.57 -6.10
CA GLN A 163 -15.66 7.09 -6.88
C GLN A 163 -16.95 7.02 -6.07
N ALA A 164 -16.86 6.78 -4.76
CA ALA A 164 -17.98 6.97 -3.85
C ALA A 164 -18.46 8.44 -3.84
N LEU A 165 -17.53 9.42 -3.93
CA LEU A 165 -17.88 10.84 -4.07
C LEU A 165 -18.66 11.11 -5.36
N VAL A 166 -18.17 10.60 -6.50
CA VAL A 166 -18.85 10.74 -7.80
C VAL A 166 -20.24 10.11 -7.77
N ALA A 167 -20.38 8.92 -7.19
CA ALA A 167 -21.67 8.26 -7.01
C ALA A 167 -22.65 9.08 -6.14
N GLY A 168 -22.13 9.87 -5.20
CA GLY A 168 -22.89 10.81 -4.38
C GLY A 168 -23.14 12.18 -5.04
N GLY A 169 -22.73 12.39 -6.30
CA GLY A 169 -22.87 13.67 -7.01
C GLY A 169 -21.84 14.74 -6.60
N ILE A 170 -20.78 14.35 -5.89
CA ILE A 170 -19.68 15.23 -5.48
C ILE A 170 -18.55 15.09 -6.50
N ALA A 171 -17.83 16.19 -6.76
CA ALA A 171 -16.68 16.16 -7.66
C ALA A 171 -15.64 15.11 -7.20
N PRO A 172 -15.02 14.35 -8.14
CA PRO A 172 -13.95 13.41 -7.81
C PRO A 172 -12.73 14.15 -7.26
N PHE A 173 -11.87 13.43 -6.56
CA PHE A 173 -10.56 13.97 -6.20
C PHE A 173 -9.70 14.18 -7.44
N GLY A 174 -9.03 15.32 -7.51
CA GLY A 174 -7.86 15.51 -8.35
C GLY A 174 -6.70 14.64 -7.90
N LEU A 175 -5.71 14.45 -8.79
CA LEU A 175 -4.56 13.59 -8.53
C LEU A 175 -3.81 13.94 -7.23
N LEU A 176 -3.74 15.23 -6.91
CA LEU A 176 -2.96 15.78 -5.80
C LEU A 176 -3.80 16.38 -4.69
N ASP A 177 -5.13 16.26 -4.72
CA ASP A 177 -6.00 16.86 -3.70
C ASP A 177 -5.76 16.28 -2.30
N ILE A 178 -5.33 15.01 -2.23
CA ILE A 178 -5.03 14.29 -1.00
C ILE A 178 -3.60 14.61 -0.50
N THR A 179 -2.74 15.17 -1.36
CA THR A 179 -1.31 15.43 -1.07
C THR A 179 -1.07 16.21 0.22
N PRO A 180 -1.83 17.27 0.57
CA PRO A 180 -1.57 18.01 1.80
C PRO A 180 -1.68 17.12 3.06
N VAL A 181 -2.70 16.25 3.10
CA VAL A 181 -2.90 15.29 4.20
C VAL A 181 -1.82 14.21 4.15
N GLY A 182 -1.48 13.73 2.95
CA GLY A 182 -0.41 12.74 2.78
C GLY A 182 0.96 13.28 3.20
N LEU A 183 1.27 14.52 2.87
CA LEU A 183 2.54 15.17 3.23
C LEU A 183 2.66 15.32 4.74
N LEU A 184 1.61 15.77 5.42
CA LEU A 184 1.56 15.80 6.88
C LEU A 184 1.77 14.40 7.48
N SER A 185 1.13 13.38 6.92
CA SER A 185 1.25 12.00 7.37
C SER A 185 2.68 11.45 7.19
N VAL A 186 3.30 11.72 6.04
CA VAL A 186 4.68 11.32 5.74
C VAL A 186 5.66 12.05 6.64
N LEU A 187 5.50 13.36 6.86
CA LEU A 187 6.37 14.15 7.73
C LEU A 187 6.25 13.69 9.19
N ALA A 188 5.03 13.54 9.70
CA ALA A 188 4.78 13.07 11.06
C ALA A 188 5.32 11.64 11.27
N GLY A 189 5.05 10.73 10.33
CA GLY A 189 5.56 9.36 10.38
C GLY A 189 7.09 9.30 10.32
N THR A 190 7.70 10.11 9.46
CA THR A 190 9.17 10.19 9.33
C THR A 190 9.81 10.75 10.61
N LEU A 191 9.23 11.79 11.20
CA LEU A 191 9.70 12.36 12.45
C LEU A 191 9.57 11.34 13.59
N PHE A 192 8.40 10.70 13.70
CA PHE A 192 8.14 9.69 14.72
C PHE A 192 9.10 8.50 14.63
N ILE A 193 9.29 7.95 13.43
CA ILE A 193 10.17 6.79 13.21
C ILE A 193 11.64 7.17 13.43
N SER A 194 12.09 8.32 12.92
CA SER A 194 13.47 8.77 13.12
C SER A 194 13.82 9.04 14.60
N MET A 195 12.84 9.51 15.40
CA MET A 195 12.99 9.73 16.84
C MET A 195 12.85 8.45 17.69
N SER A 196 12.02 7.50 17.28
CA SER A 196 11.74 6.27 18.05
C SER A 196 12.72 5.13 17.79
N LEU A 197 13.38 5.06 16.62
CA LEU A 197 14.36 4.00 16.32
C LEU A 197 15.58 3.91 17.27
N PRO A 198 16.11 5.03 17.80
CA PRO A 198 17.11 5.00 18.87
C PRO A 198 16.62 4.27 20.12
N ILE A 199 15.33 4.37 20.45
CA ILE A 199 14.70 3.75 21.63
C ILE A 199 14.46 2.25 21.38
N LEU A 200 14.09 1.87 20.15
CA LEU A 200 13.89 0.48 19.72
C LEU A 200 15.20 -0.33 19.59
N ARG A 201 16.37 0.27 19.90
CA ARG A 201 17.69 -0.40 19.96
C ARG A 201 17.70 -1.64 20.87
N LEU A 202 16.78 -1.74 21.81
CA LEU A 202 16.78 -2.81 22.84
C LEU A 202 16.02 -4.09 22.44
N SER A 203 15.33 -4.14 21.29
CA SER A 203 14.42 -5.26 20.97
C SER A 203 14.76 -6.04 19.68
N VAL A 204 15.56 -5.48 18.77
CA VAL A 204 15.83 -6.15 17.48
C VAL A 204 16.94 -7.20 17.66
N ARG A 205 16.54 -8.46 17.92
CA ARG A 205 17.43 -9.62 17.87
C ARG A 205 18.11 -9.69 16.48
N PRO A 206 19.42 -9.98 16.42
CA PRO A 206 20.09 -10.17 15.13
C PRO A 206 19.44 -11.33 14.37
N TRP A 207 19.24 -11.13 13.06
CA TRP A 207 18.71 -12.14 12.16
C TRP A 207 19.60 -13.40 12.24
N PRO A 208 19.05 -14.62 12.31
CA PRO A 208 19.86 -15.83 12.25
C PRO A 208 20.67 -15.81 10.95
N LYS A 209 21.97 -16.01 11.05
CA LYS A 209 22.85 -16.14 9.89
C LYS A 209 22.35 -17.34 9.09
N VAL A 210 21.88 -17.10 7.87
CA VAL A 210 21.70 -18.18 6.90
C VAL A 210 23.11 -18.55 6.47
N ASN A 211 23.58 -19.71 6.95
CA ASN A 211 24.84 -20.32 6.50
C ASN A 211 24.69 -20.83 5.07
#